data_AF-A6TS25-F1
#
_entry.id   AF-A6TS25-F1
#
_cell.length_a   1.000
_cell.length_b   1.000
_cell.length_c   1.000
_cell.angle_alpha   90.00
_cell.angle_beta   90.00
_cell.angle_gamma   90.00
#
_symmetry.space_group_name_H-M   'P 1'
#
loop_
_entity.id
_entity.type
_entity.pdbx_description
1 polymer ?
#
loop_
_entity_poly.entity_id
_entity_poly.type
_entity_poly.pdbx_seq_one_letter_code
_entity_poly.pdbx_strand_id
1 'polypeptide(L)'
;MEITMENYLPKFLQKHLPVTTDEAQMILMCIDSSYLPFYSDYFKPIGTKWMNEVLEYPELTELTKKYSKADFEALNKKYNLKGKINIDGGYLSTNINLTELSRVFSMPINLPPQKFEVLRELKTYTKSNLSKKPSGIFSLALTRKNEVKYSKLIKEVK
;
A
#
# COMPACT_ATOMS: atom_id res chain seq x y z
N MET A 1 6.21 -5.05 -45.20
CA MET A 1 5.60 -5.56 -43.97
C MET A 1 6.55 -5.20 -42.85
N GLU A 2 6.40 -4.00 -42.29
CA GLU A 2 7.30 -3.51 -41.23
C GLU A 2 6.92 -4.19 -39.93
N ILE A 3 7.84 -5.00 -39.41
CA ILE A 3 7.72 -5.64 -38.11
C ILE A 3 8.22 -4.61 -37.10
N THR A 4 7.31 -3.95 -36.38
CA THR A 4 7.66 -3.08 -35.26
C THR A 4 8.01 -3.91 -34.02
N MET A 5 9.04 -3.50 -33.27
CA MET A 5 9.53 -4.15 -32.05
C MET A 5 8.49 -4.26 -30.93
N GLU A 6 7.38 -3.53 -31.02
CA GLU A 6 6.26 -3.60 -30.07
C GLU A 6 5.49 -4.93 -30.15
N ASN A 7 5.55 -5.65 -31.28
CA ASN A 7 4.82 -6.91 -31.48
C ASN A 7 5.61 -8.17 -31.07
N TYR A 8 6.83 -8.02 -30.53
CA TYR A 8 7.73 -9.13 -30.22
C TYR A 8 8.49 -8.93 -28.91
N LEU A 9 7.81 -8.49 -27.84
CA LEU A 9 8.32 -8.79 -26.50
C LEU A 9 8.03 -10.26 -26.19
N PRO A 10 9.03 -11.15 -26.16
CA PRO A 10 8.81 -12.53 -25.73
C PRO A 10 8.09 -12.57 -24.38
N LYS A 11 7.14 -13.49 -24.22
CA LYS A 11 6.37 -13.71 -22.99
C LYS A 11 7.23 -13.81 -21.71
N PHE A 12 8.51 -14.20 -21.82
CA PHE A 12 9.44 -14.27 -20.70
C PHE A 12 10.01 -12.91 -20.24
N LEU A 13 9.82 -11.84 -21.02
CA LEU A 13 10.16 -10.46 -20.66
C LEU A 13 8.97 -9.70 -20.06
N GLN A 14 7.76 -10.26 -20.06
CA GLN A 14 6.67 -9.73 -19.25
C GLN A 14 6.96 -10.03 -17.79
N LYS A 15 7.14 -8.97 -17.01
CA LYS A 15 7.34 -9.01 -15.57
C LYS A 15 6.04 -9.43 -14.90
N HIS A 16 5.74 -10.71 -14.96
CA HIS A 16 4.58 -11.26 -14.29
C HIS A 16 4.80 -11.25 -12.78
N LEU A 17 3.72 -10.97 -12.05
CA LEU A 17 3.73 -11.18 -10.62
C LEU A 17 4.05 -12.65 -10.30
N PRO A 18 4.94 -12.93 -9.33
CA PRO A 18 5.23 -14.30 -8.90
C PRO A 18 4.03 -14.95 -8.19
N VAL A 19 2.95 -14.20 -7.94
CA VAL A 19 1.70 -14.67 -7.37
C VAL A 19 0.67 -14.91 -8.47
N THR A 20 0.16 -16.15 -8.52
CA THR A 20 -0.67 -16.62 -9.65
C THR A 20 -2.15 -16.75 -9.33
N THR A 21 -2.55 -16.68 -8.06
CA THR A 21 -3.96 -16.79 -7.67
C THR A 21 -4.63 -15.42 -7.64
N ASP A 22 -5.86 -15.37 -8.12
CA ASP A 22 -6.69 -14.16 -8.06
C ASP A 22 -6.79 -13.63 -6.62
N GLU A 23 -6.96 -14.51 -5.62
CA GLU A 23 -7.04 -14.09 -4.22
C GLU A 23 -5.76 -13.38 -3.73
N ALA A 24 -4.57 -13.90 -4.07
CA ALA A 24 -3.31 -13.25 -3.73
C ALA A 24 -3.16 -11.89 -4.43
N GLN A 25 -3.49 -11.82 -5.71
CA GLN A 25 -3.47 -10.58 -6.48
C GLN A 25 -4.48 -9.56 -5.95
N MET A 26 -5.66 -10.00 -5.52
CA MET A 26 -6.66 -9.13 -4.91
C MET A 26 -6.18 -8.58 -3.57
N ILE A 27 -5.51 -9.41 -2.75
CA ILE A 27 -4.88 -8.95 -1.51
C ILE A 27 -3.80 -7.90 -1.77
N LEU A 28 -2.97 -8.08 -2.82
CA LEU A 28 -2.02 -7.04 -3.22
C LEU A 28 -2.73 -5.72 -3.58
N MET A 29 -3.84 -5.80 -4.31
CA MET A 29 -4.65 -4.64 -4.67
C MET A 29 -5.36 -3.99 -3.47
N CYS A 30 -5.58 -4.72 -2.38
CA CYS A 30 -6.08 -4.17 -1.12
C CYS A 30 -5.06 -3.26 -0.40
N ILE A 31 -3.75 -3.40 -0.71
CA ILE A 31 -2.71 -2.51 -0.17
C ILE A 31 -2.97 -1.08 -0.64
N ASP A 32 -3.00 -0.16 0.33
CA ASP A 32 -3.40 1.25 0.14
C ASP A 32 -4.72 1.44 -0.64
N SER A 33 -5.59 0.42 -0.64
CA SER A 33 -6.83 0.38 -1.42
C SER A 33 -6.64 0.69 -2.91
N SER A 34 -5.55 0.19 -3.51
CA SER A 34 -5.20 0.39 -4.93
C SER A 34 -6.27 -0.09 -5.93
N TYR A 35 -7.22 -0.92 -5.49
CA TYR A 35 -8.41 -1.30 -6.28
C TYR A 35 -9.43 -0.16 -6.46
N LEU A 36 -9.49 0.84 -5.57
CA LEU A 36 -10.55 1.86 -5.58
C LEU A 36 -10.63 2.71 -6.87
N PRO A 37 -9.50 3.16 -7.46
CA PRO A 37 -9.53 3.95 -8.69
C PRO A 37 -10.33 3.29 -9.83
N PHE A 38 -10.33 1.96 -9.92
CA PHE A 38 -10.97 1.21 -11.02
C PHE A 38 -12.50 1.22 -10.97
N TYR A 39 -13.08 1.63 -9.84
CA TYR A 39 -14.54 1.75 -9.61
C TYR A 39 -15.02 3.20 -9.59
N SER A 40 -14.25 4.13 -10.15
CA SER A 40 -14.62 5.52 -10.35
C SER A 40 -14.17 5.98 -11.74
N ASP A 41 -15.09 6.48 -12.57
CA ASP A 41 -14.77 6.90 -13.94
C ASP A 41 -13.68 7.99 -13.97
N TYR A 42 -13.66 8.85 -12.95
CA TYR A 42 -12.65 9.90 -12.83
C TYR A 42 -11.25 9.36 -12.53
N PHE A 43 -11.13 8.35 -11.66
CA PHE A 43 -9.84 7.81 -11.22
C PHE A 43 -9.38 6.58 -12.00
N LYS A 44 -10.28 5.92 -12.73
CA LYS A 44 -9.97 4.70 -13.48
C LYS A 44 -8.84 4.88 -14.49
N PRO A 45 -8.77 5.96 -15.29
CA PRO A 45 -7.62 6.19 -16.17
C PRO A 45 -6.29 6.29 -15.42
N ILE A 46 -6.31 6.90 -14.23
CA ILE A 46 -5.12 7.05 -13.38
C ILE A 46 -4.70 5.67 -12.84
N GLY A 47 -5.65 4.89 -12.31
CA GLY A 47 -5.39 3.53 -11.84
C GLY A 47 -4.83 2.63 -12.93
N THR A 48 -5.44 2.64 -14.12
CA THR A 48 -4.98 1.88 -15.29
C THR A 48 -3.57 2.26 -15.69
N LYS A 49 -3.24 3.56 -15.76
CA LYS A 49 -1.88 4.02 -16.07
C LYS A 49 -0.87 3.50 -15.06
N TRP A 50 -1.14 3.63 -13.76
CA TRP A 50 -0.23 3.17 -12.72
C TRP A 50 0.01 1.66 -12.79
N MET A 51 -1.04 0.85 -12.94
CA MET A 51 -0.89 -0.60 -13.00
C MET A 51 -0.23 -1.07 -14.29
N ASN A 52 -0.61 -0.51 -15.44
CA ASN A 52 -0.14 -1.03 -16.72
C ASN A 52 1.22 -0.45 -17.15
N GLU A 53 1.44 0.85 -16.97
CA GLU A 53 2.60 1.55 -17.53
C GLU A 53 3.71 1.81 -16.50
N VAL A 54 3.36 2.03 -15.23
CA VAL A 54 4.34 2.42 -14.20
C VAL A 54 4.83 1.22 -13.39
N LEU A 55 3.89 0.40 -12.91
CA LEU A 55 4.20 -0.80 -12.14
C LEU A 55 4.38 -2.04 -13.03
N GLU A 56 3.88 -1.98 -14.26
CA GLU A 56 3.99 -3.03 -15.27
C GLU A 56 3.29 -4.35 -14.86
N TYR A 57 2.15 -4.25 -14.16
CA TYR A 57 1.29 -5.36 -13.72
C TYR A 57 -0.11 -5.30 -14.36
N PRO A 58 -0.23 -5.44 -15.70
CA PRO A 58 -1.50 -5.36 -16.40
C PRO A 58 -2.53 -6.40 -15.94
N GLU A 59 -2.09 -7.54 -15.41
CA GLU A 59 -2.95 -8.56 -14.81
C GLU A 59 -3.81 -8.01 -13.65
N LEU A 60 -3.30 -7.05 -12.88
CA LEU A 60 -4.05 -6.43 -11.79
C LEU A 60 -5.19 -5.54 -12.30
N THR A 61 -5.02 -4.93 -13.47
CA THR A 61 -6.11 -4.20 -14.14
C THR A 61 -7.20 -5.15 -14.61
N GLU A 62 -6.84 -6.29 -15.21
CA GLU A 62 -7.81 -7.32 -15.64
C GLU A 62 -8.59 -7.90 -14.46
N LEU A 63 -7.93 -8.09 -13.32
CA LEU A 63 -8.55 -8.55 -12.08
C LEU A 63 -9.75 -7.66 -11.66
N THR A 64 -9.64 -6.34 -11.84
CA THR A 64 -10.71 -5.40 -11.51
C THR A 64 -11.93 -5.46 -12.44
N LYS A 65 -11.79 -6.08 -13.62
CA LYS A 65 -12.92 -6.36 -14.52
C LYS A 65 -13.69 -7.62 -14.10
N LYS A 66 -13.00 -8.55 -13.44
CA LYS A 66 -13.56 -9.82 -12.96
C LYS A 66 -14.26 -9.68 -11.61
N TYR A 67 -13.71 -8.88 -10.71
CA TYR A 67 -14.22 -8.71 -9.35
C TYR A 67 -14.85 -7.35 -9.14
N SER A 68 -15.84 -7.29 -8.26
CA SER A 68 -16.49 -6.06 -7.83
C SER A 68 -15.75 -5.41 -6.67
N LYS A 69 -16.01 -4.12 -6.43
CA LYS A 69 -15.52 -3.41 -5.25
C LYS A 69 -15.87 -4.14 -3.94
N ALA A 70 -17.05 -4.77 -3.87
CA ALA A 70 -17.52 -5.49 -2.69
C ALA A 70 -16.66 -6.73 -2.38
N ASP A 71 -16.12 -7.39 -3.40
CA ASP A 71 -15.24 -8.56 -3.23
C ASP A 71 -13.92 -8.17 -2.55
N PHE A 72 -13.34 -7.03 -2.93
CA PHE A 72 -12.16 -6.47 -2.25
C PHE A 72 -12.47 -6.04 -0.81
N GLU A 73 -13.67 -5.48 -0.55
CA GLU A 73 -14.09 -5.15 0.81
C GLU A 73 -14.31 -6.39 1.68
N ALA A 74 -14.82 -7.48 1.08
CA ALA A 74 -14.95 -8.77 1.75
C ALA A 74 -13.58 -9.36 2.10
N LEU A 75 -12.59 -9.29 1.21
CA LEU A 75 -11.21 -9.70 1.48
C LEU A 75 -10.55 -8.88 2.57
N ASN A 76 -10.71 -7.55 2.53
CA ASN A 76 -10.24 -6.65 3.58
C ASN A 76 -10.76 -7.08 4.96
N LYS A 77 -12.04 -7.49 5.06
CA LYS A 77 -12.63 -8.00 6.29
C LYS A 77 -12.12 -9.39 6.65
N LYS A 78 -12.09 -10.33 5.70
CA LYS A 78 -11.66 -11.73 5.88
C LYS A 78 -10.28 -11.83 6.53
N TYR A 79 -9.32 -11.05 6.03
CA TYR A 79 -7.94 -11.06 6.50
C TYR A 79 -7.62 -9.93 7.49
N ASN A 80 -8.59 -9.06 7.76
CA ASN A 80 -8.39 -7.82 8.51
C ASN A 80 -7.19 -7.01 7.98
N LEU A 81 -7.11 -6.81 6.66
CA LEU A 81 -5.96 -6.19 5.98
C LEU A 81 -5.72 -4.72 6.39
N LYS A 82 -6.73 -4.07 6.96
CA LYS A 82 -6.65 -2.71 7.51
C LYS A 82 -6.31 -2.69 9.00
N GLY A 83 -6.01 -3.85 9.59
CA GLY A 83 -5.56 -3.99 10.96
C GLY A 83 -4.29 -3.17 11.21
N LYS A 84 -4.15 -2.64 12.42
CA LYS A 84 -2.95 -1.88 12.80
C LYS A 84 -1.85 -2.85 13.22
N ILE A 85 -0.61 -2.44 12.98
CA ILE A 85 0.56 -3.03 13.62
C ILE A 85 0.94 -2.08 14.75
N ASN A 86 0.94 -2.57 15.99
CA ASN A 86 1.28 -1.80 17.18
C ASN A 86 2.59 -2.33 17.79
N ILE A 87 3.16 -1.57 18.72
CA ILE A 87 4.26 -2.02 19.57
C ILE A 87 3.71 -2.18 20.99
N ASP A 88 3.74 -3.40 21.53
CA ASP A 88 3.33 -3.74 22.89
C ASP A 88 4.52 -4.36 23.64
N GLY A 89 4.96 -3.73 24.73
CA GLY A 89 6.12 -4.20 25.48
C GLY A 89 7.44 -4.24 24.69
N GLY A 90 7.52 -3.49 23.58
CA GLY A 90 8.65 -3.51 22.65
C GLY A 90 8.54 -4.55 21.53
N TYR A 91 7.46 -5.34 21.45
CA TYR A 91 7.26 -6.32 20.38
C TYR A 91 6.14 -5.87 19.45
N LEU A 92 6.24 -6.20 18.16
CA LEU A 92 5.14 -5.93 17.24
C LEU A 92 3.97 -6.85 17.53
N SER A 93 2.76 -6.30 17.49
CA SER A 93 1.50 -7.02 17.57
C SER A 93 0.58 -6.58 16.44
N THR A 94 -0.26 -7.49 15.96
CA THR A 94 -1.31 -7.16 14.99
C THR A 94 -2.44 -8.17 15.07
N ASN A 95 -3.62 -7.75 14.63
CA ASN A 95 -4.76 -8.63 14.39
C ASN A 95 -5.00 -8.88 12.90
N ILE A 96 -4.08 -8.48 12.01
CA ILE A 96 -4.06 -8.95 10.61
C ILE A 96 -3.85 -10.48 10.62
N ASN A 97 -4.57 -11.22 9.77
CA ASN A 97 -4.49 -12.67 9.73
C ASN A 97 -3.24 -13.16 8.97
N LEU A 98 -2.06 -12.98 9.57
CA LEU A 98 -0.76 -13.31 8.96
C LEU A 98 -0.60 -14.82 8.63
N THR A 99 -1.25 -15.69 9.42
CA THR A 99 -1.23 -17.14 9.19
C THR A 99 -1.91 -17.50 7.87
N GLU A 100 -3.11 -16.99 7.61
CA GLU A 100 -3.80 -17.27 6.35
C GLU A 100 -3.12 -16.55 5.18
N LEU A 101 -2.61 -15.34 5.38
CA LEU A 101 -1.82 -14.65 4.35
C LEU A 101 -0.60 -15.48 3.94
N SER A 102 0.11 -16.08 4.90
CA SER A 102 1.24 -16.96 4.59
C SER A 102 0.85 -18.15 3.70
N ARG A 103 -0.36 -18.70 3.88
CA ARG A 103 -0.89 -19.79 3.03
C ARG A 103 -1.23 -19.29 1.63
N VAL A 104 -1.94 -18.16 1.53
CA VAL A 104 -2.33 -17.58 0.23
C VAL A 104 -1.11 -17.25 -0.63
N PHE A 105 -0.07 -16.67 -0.01
CA PHE A 105 1.17 -16.32 -0.71
C PHE A 105 2.19 -17.45 -0.80
N SER A 106 1.91 -18.61 -0.17
CA SER A 106 2.86 -19.73 -0.08
C SER A 106 4.26 -19.31 0.40
N MET A 107 4.31 -18.31 1.29
CA MET A 107 5.54 -17.69 1.79
C MET A 107 5.33 -17.27 3.24
N PRO A 108 6.34 -17.40 4.12
CA PRO A 108 6.22 -16.94 5.50
C PRO A 108 5.99 -15.43 5.58
N ILE A 109 4.87 -15.03 6.15
CA ILE A 109 4.54 -13.64 6.48
C ILE A 109 4.39 -13.57 8.00
N ASN A 110 5.41 -13.07 8.68
CA ASN A 110 5.47 -13.01 10.14
C ASN A 110 5.93 -11.63 10.59
N LEU A 111 5.56 -11.26 11.81
CA LEU A 111 6.17 -10.10 12.45
C LEU A 111 7.62 -10.44 12.84
N PRO A 112 8.55 -9.47 12.73
CA PRO A 112 9.89 -9.62 13.28
C PRO A 112 9.84 -9.95 14.78
N PRO A 113 10.60 -10.96 15.26
CA PRO A 113 10.60 -11.37 16.67
C PRO A 113 11.43 -10.45 17.57
N GLN A 114 12.19 -9.51 16.99
CA GLN A 114 13.09 -8.65 17.74
C GLN A 114 12.31 -7.64 18.59
N LYS A 115 12.90 -7.29 19.74
CA LYS A 115 12.41 -6.19 20.56
C LYS A 115 12.85 -4.86 19.97
N PHE A 116 11.92 -3.93 19.84
CA PHE A 116 12.12 -2.56 19.43
C PHE A 116 12.32 -1.66 20.64
N GLU A 117 13.27 -0.74 20.50
CA GLU A 117 13.55 0.31 21.48
C GLU A 117 13.10 1.66 20.93
N VAL A 118 12.54 2.49 21.79
CA VAL A 118 12.18 3.86 21.41
C VAL A 118 13.45 4.68 21.33
N LEU A 119 13.77 5.19 20.14
CA LEU A 119 14.91 6.10 19.94
C LEU A 119 14.53 7.57 20.15
N ARG A 120 13.35 7.96 19.64
CA ARG A 120 12.86 9.33 19.68
C ARG A 120 11.34 9.35 19.80
N GLU A 121 10.84 10.31 20.57
CA GLU A 121 9.42 10.59 20.67
C GLU A 121 9.10 11.86 19.87
N LEU A 122 8.15 11.72 18.93
CA LEU A 122 7.71 12.78 18.04
C LEU A 122 6.23 13.12 18.34
N LYS A 123 5.88 14.42 18.34
CA LYS A 123 4.49 14.86 18.37
C LYS A 123 4.06 15.34 17.00
N THR A 124 2.93 14.84 16.52
CA THR A 124 2.32 15.27 15.27
C THR A 124 1.37 16.44 15.50
N TYR A 125 1.41 17.39 14.57
CA TYR A 125 0.58 18.58 14.52
C TYR A 125 -0.03 18.72 13.14
N THR A 126 -1.19 19.36 13.08
CA THR A 126 -1.87 19.73 11.82
C THR A 126 -2.02 21.24 11.77
N LYS A 127 -1.76 21.85 10.62
CA LYS A 127 -1.99 23.28 10.39
C LYS A 127 -2.59 23.50 9.01
N SER A 128 -3.73 24.17 9.01
CA SER A 128 -4.34 24.73 7.80
C SER A 128 -3.81 26.14 7.58
N ASN A 129 -3.61 26.53 6.32
CA ASN A 129 -3.10 27.85 5.91
C ASN A 129 -1.65 28.13 6.38
N LEU A 130 -0.70 27.92 5.46
CA LEU A 130 0.75 28.02 5.66
C LEU A 130 1.29 29.47 5.70
N SER A 131 0.52 30.46 6.18
CA SER A 131 0.97 31.87 6.19
C SER A 131 2.32 32.08 6.91
N LYS A 132 2.65 31.21 7.87
CA LYS A 132 3.99 31.08 8.46
C LYS A 132 4.38 29.61 8.58
N LYS A 133 5.56 29.26 8.05
CA LYS A 133 6.19 27.93 8.20
C LYS A 133 6.45 27.65 9.69
N PRO A 134 6.03 26.50 10.23
CA PRO A 134 6.38 26.11 11.59
C PRO A 134 7.90 25.94 11.73
N SER A 135 8.49 26.40 12.83
CA SER A 135 9.90 26.15 13.16
C SER A 135 10.06 24.83 13.94
N GLY A 136 11.26 24.26 13.96
CA GLY A 136 11.57 23.05 14.73
C GLY A 136 10.84 21.80 14.22
N ILE A 137 10.63 21.70 12.91
CA ILE A 137 9.98 20.57 12.25
C ILE A 137 10.99 19.43 12.11
N PHE A 138 10.59 18.22 12.49
CA PHE A 138 11.30 16.99 12.17
C PHE A 138 10.90 16.45 10.79
N SER A 139 9.59 16.31 10.53
CA SER A 139 9.04 15.95 9.22
C SER A 139 7.78 16.76 8.90
N LEU A 140 7.49 16.98 7.61
CA LEU A 140 6.29 17.69 7.15
C LEU A 140 5.77 17.08 5.84
N ALA A 141 4.45 16.93 5.75
CA ALA A 141 3.73 16.52 4.54
C ALA A 141 2.52 17.44 4.29
N LEU A 142 2.30 17.81 3.03
CA LEU A 142 1.04 18.40 2.60
C LEU A 142 0.04 17.25 2.39
N THR A 143 -1.06 17.25 3.15
CA THR A 143 -1.99 16.10 3.16
C THR A 143 -3.35 16.41 2.53
N ARG A 144 -3.69 17.70 2.40
CA ARG A 144 -4.84 18.21 1.66
C ARG A 144 -4.44 19.49 0.93
N LYS A 145 -5.35 20.06 0.13
CA LYS A 145 -5.11 21.28 -0.66
C LYS A 145 -4.38 22.39 0.11
N ASN A 146 -4.79 22.66 1.37
CA ASN A 146 -4.23 23.73 2.20
C ASN A 146 -3.86 23.27 3.63
N GLU A 147 -3.61 21.97 3.83
CA GLU A 147 -3.35 21.39 5.16
C GLU A 147 -2.00 20.68 5.18
N VAL A 148 -1.13 21.09 6.11
CA VAL A 148 0.09 20.36 6.43
C VAL A 148 -0.05 19.57 7.71
N LYS A 149 0.51 18.37 7.70
CA LYS A 149 0.83 17.61 8.92
C LYS A 149 2.33 17.63 9.10
N TYR A 150 2.77 17.90 10.32
CA TYR A 150 4.20 17.93 10.63
C TYR A 150 4.46 17.39 12.02
N SER A 151 5.67 16.90 12.24
CA SER A 151 6.11 16.38 13.52
C SER A 151 7.17 17.27 14.14
N LYS A 152 7.24 17.29 15.47
CA LYS A 152 8.33 17.90 16.24
C LYS A 152 8.89 16.88 17.22
N LEU A 153 10.20 16.95 17.44
CA LEU A 153 10.88 16.16 18.47
C LEU A 153 10.43 16.62 19.86
N ILE A 154 9.98 15.67 20.67
CA ILE A 154 9.64 15.87 22.08
C ILE A 154 10.84 15.47 22.93
N LYS A 155 11.41 14.29 22.66
CA LYS A 155 12.45 13.68 23.49
C LYS A 155 13.34 12.77 22.64
N GLU A 156 14.64 12.80 22.93
CA GLU A 156 15.57 11.76 22.52
C GLU A 156 15.76 10.79 23.68
N VAL A 157 15.62 9.50 23.39
CA VAL A 157 15.85 8.42 24.35
C VAL A 157 17.15 7.78 23.90
N LYS A 158 18.24 8.14 24.58
CA LYS A 158 19.55 7.53 24.39
C LYS A 158 19.59 6.15 25.02
#